data_AF-A0A955JXL7-F1
#
_entry.id   AF-A0A955JXL7-F1
#
_cell.length_a   1.000
_cell.length_b   1.000
_cell.length_c   1.000
_cell.angle_alpha   90.00
_cell.angle_beta   90.00
_cell.angle_gamma   90.00
#
_symmetry.space_group_name_H-M   'P 1'
#
loop_
_entity.id
_entity.type
_entity.pdbx_description
1 polymer ?
#
loop_
_entity_poly.entity_id
_entity_poly.type
_entity_poly.pdbx_seq_one_letter_code
_entity_poly.pdbx_strand_id
1 'polypeptide(L)'
;MNLNELATEIYEANKANGWWDDVKEEGFEENKVLEILKEAAEMHEAIRKGKLALHGALEALSEGLFDKKYFEVTIKDSVEDEAADVVIRILDWHGYLLKEGEYYVDGMSTTEELYDVHNSIARRDNKSKYLPSIAVYRFIEEAPMYGPSGMMHHAFVMFAKCGIPFERIFPHVKAKLEYNKTRGALHGKKF
;
A
#
# COMPACT_ATOMS: atom_id res chain seq x y z
N MET A 1 12.02 -10.95 0.65
CA MET A 1 11.96 -9.75 -0.21
C MET A 1 12.55 -8.60 0.58
N ASN A 2 13.40 -7.77 -0.02
CA ASN A 2 13.95 -6.60 0.65
C ASN A 2 13.05 -5.38 0.36
N LEU A 3 12.45 -4.80 1.40
CA LEU A 3 11.53 -3.68 1.23
C LEU A 3 12.22 -2.36 0.92
N ASN A 4 13.49 -2.17 1.30
CA ASN A 4 14.24 -0.96 0.93
C ASN A 4 14.59 -0.94 -0.56
N GLU A 5 14.94 -2.10 -1.12
CA GLU A 5 15.14 -2.27 -2.57
C GLU A 5 13.84 -2.00 -3.32
N LEU A 6 12.74 -2.63 -2.91
CA LEU A 6 11.43 -2.41 -3.52
C LEU A 6 10.98 -0.95 -3.41
N ALA A 7 11.20 -0.29 -2.27
CA ALA A 7 10.89 1.13 -2.07
C ALA A 7 11.65 2.01 -3.06
N THR A 8 12.94 1.73 -3.27
CA THR A 8 13.77 2.46 -4.22
C THR A 8 13.25 2.29 -5.66
N GLU A 9 12.90 1.06 -6.04
CA GLU A 9 12.34 0.77 -7.38
C GLU A 9 11.01 1.50 -7.63
N ILE A 10 10.11 1.50 -6.63
CA ILE A 10 8.82 2.19 -6.70
C ILE A 10 9.03 3.70 -6.85
N TYR A 11 9.87 4.27 -5.99
CA TYR A 11 10.18 5.70 -6.01
C TYR A 11 10.75 6.14 -7.37
N GLU A 12 11.77 5.44 -7.86
CA GLU A 12 12.41 5.79 -9.13
C GLU A 12 11.43 5.70 -10.31
N ALA A 13 10.56 4.68 -10.32
CA ALA A 13 9.50 4.54 -11.32
C ALA A 13 8.46 5.67 -11.24
N ASN A 14 8.03 6.05 -10.05
CA ASN A 14 7.05 7.13 -9.87
C ASN A 14 7.66 8.51 -10.17
N LYS A 15 8.92 8.73 -9.81
CA LYS A 15 9.66 9.94 -10.18
C LYS A 15 9.81 10.09 -11.68
N ALA A 16 10.17 9.01 -12.39
CA ALA A 16 10.22 9.02 -13.86
C ALA A 16 8.87 9.36 -14.51
N ASN A 17 7.75 9.12 -13.80
CA ASN A 17 6.39 9.42 -14.22
C ASN A 17 5.86 10.79 -13.76
N GLY A 18 6.69 11.61 -13.09
CA GLY A 18 6.37 12.98 -12.69
C GLY A 18 5.66 13.13 -11.33
N TRP A 19 5.57 12.07 -10.52
CA TRP A 19 4.87 12.09 -9.21
C TRP A 19 5.64 12.81 -8.07
N TRP A 20 6.85 13.28 -8.38
CA TRP A 20 7.78 13.89 -7.44
C TRP A 20 8.29 15.26 -7.95
N ASP A 21 7.65 15.83 -8.98
CA ASP A 21 8.03 17.11 -9.57
C ASP A 21 7.77 18.31 -8.63
N ASP A 22 6.86 18.13 -7.67
CA ASP A 22 6.39 19.09 -6.67
C ASP A 22 7.09 18.94 -5.30
N VAL A 23 8.16 18.16 -5.20
CA VAL A 23 8.87 17.88 -3.92
C VAL A 23 9.37 19.12 -3.16
N LYS A 24 9.45 20.28 -3.83
CA LYS A 24 9.86 21.56 -3.23
C LYS A 24 8.69 22.41 -2.73
N GLU A 25 7.46 21.98 -2.96
CA GLU A 25 6.27 22.69 -2.51
C GLU A 25 6.08 22.52 -1.00
N GLU A 26 5.57 23.56 -0.33
CA GLU A 26 5.28 23.51 1.11
C GLU A 26 4.16 22.48 1.38
N GLY A 27 4.30 21.69 2.45
CA GLY A 27 3.32 20.66 2.81
C GLY A 27 3.46 19.34 2.05
N PHE A 28 4.56 19.14 1.31
CA PHE A 28 4.75 17.98 0.45
C PHE A 28 4.74 16.64 1.21
N GLU A 29 5.39 16.54 2.37
CA GLU A 29 5.39 15.30 3.16
C GLU A 29 4.00 15.01 3.73
N GLU A 30 3.29 16.04 4.20
CA GLU A 30 1.91 15.94 4.65
C GLU A 30 1.00 15.48 3.52
N ASN A 31 1.23 15.93 2.29
CA ASN A 31 0.52 15.44 1.11
C ASN A 31 0.77 13.94 0.89
N LYS A 32 2.01 13.44 1.06
CA LYS A 32 2.29 11.99 0.96
C LYS A 32 1.56 11.18 2.03
N VAL A 33 1.52 11.69 3.27
CA VAL A 33 0.71 11.08 4.33
C VAL A 33 -0.76 11.05 3.91
N LEU A 34 -1.32 12.16 3.43
CA LEU A 34 -2.72 12.22 2.98
C LEU A 34 -3.01 11.24 1.83
N GLU A 35 -2.10 11.07 0.86
CA GLU A 35 -2.27 10.06 -0.19
C GLU A 35 -2.35 8.65 0.40
N ILE A 36 -1.48 8.29 1.36
CA ILE A 36 -1.54 6.98 2.06
C ILE A 36 -2.89 6.81 2.78
N LEU A 37 -3.37 7.85 3.45
CA LEU A 37 -4.65 7.80 4.18
C LEU A 37 -5.86 7.64 3.25
N LYS A 38 -5.81 8.21 2.03
CA LYS A 38 -6.85 8.03 1.01
C LYS A 38 -6.94 6.57 0.58
N GLU A 39 -5.82 5.91 0.29
CA GLU A 39 -5.84 4.49 -0.08
C GLU A 39 -6.41 3.61 1.06
N ALA A 40 -6.10 3.95 2.33
CA ALA A 40 -6.67 3.25 3.48
C ALA A 40 -8.20 3.46 3.62
N ALA A 41 -8.69 4.64 3.24
CA ALA A 41 -10.12 4.92 3.18
C ALA A 41 -10.82 4.19 2.01
N GLU A 42 -10.18 4.09 0.84
CA GLU A 42 -10.66 3.30 -0.30
C GLU A 42 -10.73 1.81 0.07
N MET A 43 -9.73 1.30 0.78
CA MET A 43 -9.77 -0.06 1.35
C MET A 43 -10.96 -0.26 2.27
N HIS A 44 -11.28 0.70 3.15
CA HIS A 44 -12.47 0.63 4.00
C HIS A 44 -13.77 0.59 3.19
N GLU A 45 -13.85 1.37 2.12
CA GLU A 45 -14.99 1.37 1.22
C GLU A 45 -15.17 0.00 0.54
N ALA A 46 -14.07 -0.60 0.06
CA ALA A 46 -14.06 -1.95 -0.51
C ALA A 46 -14.53 -3.00 0.52
N ILE A 47 -14.07 -2.89 1.78
CA ILE A 47 -14.53 -3.76 2.90
C ILE A 47 -16.04 -3.60 3.12
N ARG A 48 -16.54 -2.37 3.17
CA ARG A 48 -17.97 -2.08 3.34
C ARG A 48 -18.82 -2.67 2.21
N LYS A 49 -18.30 -2.66 0.98
CA LYS A 49 -18.94 -3.22 -0.20
C LYS A 49 -18.77 -4.74 -0.30
N GLY A 50 -17.93 -5.36 0.54
CA GLY A 50 -17.58 -6.78 0.45
C GLY A 50 -16.84 -7.13 -0.84
N LYS A 51 -16.12 -6.17 -1.43
CA LYS A 51 -15.45 -6.33 -2.73
C LYS A 51 -14.08 -6.96 -2.53
N LEU A 52 -14.01 -8.28 -2.66
CA LEU A 52 -12.76 -9.05 -2.58
C LEU A 52 -12.22 -9.36 -3.98
N ALA A 53 -10.92 -9.53 -4.11
CA ALA A 53 -10.31 -10.05 -5.32
C ALA A 53 -10.87 -11.44 -5.63
N LEU A 54 -11.13 -11.72 -6.91
CA LEU A 54 -11.64 -13.01 -7.36
C LEU A 54 -10.64 -14.11 -7.00
N HIS A 55 -11.15 -15.21 -6.44
CA HIS A 55 -10.32 -16.37 -6.11
C HIS A 55 -9.66 -16.93 -7.37
N GLY A 56 -8.35 -17.20 -7.33
CA GLY A 56 -7.59 -17.67 -8.49
C GLY A 56 -7.11 -16.57 -9.44
N ALA A 57 -7.44 -15.29 -9.19
CA ALA A 57 -7.11 -14.21 -10.12
C ALA A 57 -5.61 -13.94 -10.23
N LEU A 58 -4.87 -13.99 -9.12
CA LEU A 58 -3.42 -13.79 -9.13
C LEU A 58 -2.69 -14.92 -9.87
N GLU A 59 -3.15 -16.16 -9.66
CA GLU A 59 -2.62 -17.34 -10.33
C GLU A 59 -2.80 -17.20 -11.84
N ALA A 60 -4.00 -16.85 -12.30
CA ALA A 60 -4.28 -16.62 -13.72
C ALA A 60 -3.46 -15.46 -14.33
N LEU A 61 -3.19 -14.39 -13.58
CA LEU A 61 -2.31 -13.30 -14.03
C LEU A 61 -0.84 -13.72 -14.14
N SER A 62 -0.42 -14.72 -13.36
CA SER A 62 0.97 -15.19 -13.35
C SER A 62 1.34 -16.11 -14.53
N GLU A 63 0.35 -16.63 -15.26
CA GLU A 63 0.54 -17.61 -16.35
C GLU A 63 0.84 -16.98 -17.74
N GLY A 64 1.26 -15.71 -17.82
CA GLY A 64 1.55 -15.07 -19.11
C GLY A 64 2.04 -13.61 -19.02
N LEU A 65 1.81 -12.84 -20.08
CA LEU A 65 1.96 -11.38 -20.05
C LEU A 65 0.85 -10.77 -19.17
N PHE A 66 1.18 -9.71 -18.43
CA PHE A 66 0.22 -9.02 -17.58
C PHE A 66 -0.99 -8.51 -18.39
N ASP A 67 -2.18 -9.03 -18.08
CA ASP A 67 -3.43 -8.59 -18.71
C ASP A 67 -4.10 -7.52 -17.84
N LYS A 68 -3.97 -6.26 -18.29
CA LYS A 68 -4.60 -5.09 -17.65
C LYS A 68 -6.12 -5.27 -17.50
N LYS A 69 -6.81 -5.75 -18.53
CA LYS A 69 -8.26 -5.86 -18.51
C LYS A 69 -8.70 -6.95 -17.54
N TYR A 70 -7.94 -8.04 -17.48
CA TYR A 70 -8.19 -9.09 -16.50
C TYR A 70 -8.03 -8.57 -15.07
N PHE A 71 -6.95 -7.82 -14.78
CA PHE A 71 -6.77 -7.16 -13.48
C PHE A 71 -7.95 -6.24 -13.14
N GLU A 72 -8.37 -5.39 -14.08
CA GLU A 72 -9.47 -4.42 -13.89
C GLU A 72 -10.80 -5.08 -13.51
N VAL A 73 -11.08 -6.29 -13.99
CA VAL A 73 -12.36 -6.97 -13.71
C VAL A 73 -12.29 -7.96 -12.55
N THR A 74 -11.10 -8.41 -12.16
CA THR A 74 -10.93 -9.47 -11.15
C THR A 74 -10.30 -9.03 -9.83
N ILE A 75 -9.46 -8.00 -9.85
CA ILE A 75 -8.68 -7.55 -8.69
C ILE A 75 -8.94 -6.07 -8.38
N LYS A 76 -9.08 -5.22 -9.39
CA LYS A 76 -9.12 -3.77 -9.19
C LYS A 76 -10.26 -3.29 -8.27
N ASP A 77 -9.93 -2.30 -7.45
CA ASP A 77 -10.76 -1.74 -6.37
C ASP A 77 -11.34 -2.79 -5.40
N SER A 78 -10.63 -3.92 -5.23
CA SER A 78 -10.89 -4.88 -4.16
C SER A 78 -10.12 -4.52 -2.89
N VAL A 79 -10.52 -5.09 -1.75
CA VAL A 79 -9.82 -4.92 -0.47
C VAL A 79 -8.32 -5.20 -0.60
N GLU A 80 -7.95 -6.26 -1.33
CA GLU A 80 -6.55 -6.62 -1.51
C GLU A 80 -5.78 -5.65 -2.44
N ASP A 81 -6.45 -5.07 -3.44
CA ASP A 81 -5.87 -4.03 -4.32
C ASP A 81 -5.61 -2.73 -3.55
N GLU A 82 -6.57 -2.29 -2.74
CA GLU A 82 -6.43 -1.05 -1.95
C GLU A 82 -5.41 -1.23 -0.81
N ALA A 83 -5.34 -2.42 -0.20
CA ALA A 83 -4.28 -2.73 0.76
C ALA A 83 -2.88 -2.70 0.11
N ALA A 84 -2.79 -3.15 -1.16
CA ALA A 84 -1.57 -3.05 -1.94
C ALA A 84 -1.20 -1.59 -2.23
N ASP A 85 -2.16 -0.73 -2.56
CA ASP A 85 -1.91 0.70 -2.76
C ASP A 85 -1.41 1.39 -1.49
N VAL A 86 -1.97 1.10 -0.31
CA VAL A 86 -1.44 1.59 0.97
C VAL A 86 0.05 1.24 1.12
N VAL A 87 0.43 -0.01 0.88
CA VAL A 87 1.84 -0.46 0.97
C VAL A 87 2.71 0.26 -0.06
N ILE A 88 2.24 0.38 -1.30
CA ILE A 88 2.98 1.06 -2.38
C ILE A 88 3.22 2.52 -2.04
N ARG A 89 2.22 3.25 -1.53
CA ARG A 89 2.38 4.66 -1.14
C ARG A 89 3.37 4.85 0.01
N ILE A 90 3.34 3.98 1.01
CA ILE A 90 4.32 4.01 2.12
C ILE A 90 5.72 3.74 1.58
N LEU A 91 5.88 2.75 0.70
CA LEU A 91 7.18 2.40 0.10
C LEU A 91 7.69 3.50 -0.86
N ASP A 92 6.82 4.15 -1.62
CA ASP A 92 7.17 5.28 -2.49
C ASP A 92 7.76 6.44 -1.66
N TRP A 93 7.09 6.80 -0.56
CA TRP A 93 7.60 7.81 0.36
C TRP A 93 8.92 7.40 1.01
N HIS A 94 9.03 6.13 1.44
CA HIS A 94 10.27 5.60 2.00
C HIS A 94 11.43 5.62 1.00
N GLY A 95 11.15 5.27 -0.26
CA GLY A 95 12.14 5.27 -1.35
C GLY A 95 12.69 6.66 -1.64
N TYR A 96 11.83 7.69 -1.60
CA TYR A 96 12.27 9.08 -1.65
C TYR A 96 13.23 9.40 -0.51
N LEU A 97 12.86 9.09 0.74
CA LEU A 97 13.69 9.43 1.89
C LEU A 97 15.05 8.72 1.84
N LEU A 98 15.10 7.48 1.35
CA LEU A 98 16.36 6.75 1.16
C LEU A 98 17.29 7.37 0.10
N LYS A 99 16.73 8.00 -0.94
CA LYS A 99 17.48 8.46 -2.11
C LYS A 99 17.79 9.94 -2.11
N GLU A 100 16.85 10.75 -1.66
CA GLU A 100 16.84 12.20 -1.81
C GLU A 100 16.36 12.94 -0.55
N GLY A 101 15.88 12.23 0.46
CA GLY A 101 15.52 12.83 1.74
C GLY A 101 16.70 13.54 2.39
N GLU A 102 16.42 14.69 3.01
CA GLU A 102 17.45 15.49 3.71
C GLU A 102 17.80 14.91 5.10
N TYR A 103 17.02 13.94 5.57
CA TYR A 103 17.16 13.32 6.88
C TYR A 103 17.48 11.83 6.78
N TYR A 104 18.23 11.35 7.77
CA TYR A 104 18.45 9.92 7.93
C TYR A 104 17.12 9.21 8.22
N VAL A 105 16.89 8.09 7.52
CA VAL A 105 15.78 7.19 7.79
C VAL A 105 16.28 5.80 8.11
N ASP A 106 15.68 5.19 9.12
CA ASP A 106 15.90 3.77 9.42
C ASP A 106 15.40 2.90 8.27
N GLY A 107 16.01 1.73 8.12
CA GLY A 107 15.54 0.74 7.16
C GLY A 107 14.09 0.33 7.42
N MET A 108 13.35 0.06 6.35
CA MET A 108 12.02 -0.53 6.43
C MET A 108 12.09 -1.89 7.13
N SER A 109 11.08 -2.20 7.96
CA SER A 109 10.94 -3.53 8.57
C SER A 109 11.04 -4.63 7.53
N THR A 110 11.65 -5.75 7.92
CA THR A 110 11.69 -6.95 7.09
C THR A 110 10.29 -7.55 6.92
N THR A 111 10.10 -8.35 5.88
CA THR A 111 8.83 -9.08 5.70
C THR A 111 8.56 -10.07 6.85
N GLU A 112 9.59 -10.56 7.53
CA GLU A 112 9.47 -11.46 8.68
C GLU A 112 8.94 -10.70 9.92
N GLU A 113 9.50 -9.52 10.22
CA GLU A 113 9.00 -8.68 11.31
C GLU A 113 7.54 -8.27 11.09
N LEU A 114 7.17 -7.89 9.85
CA LEU A 114 5.79 -7.56 9.51
C LEU A 114 4.86 -8.77 9.63
N TYR A 115 5.33 -9.97 9.26
CA TYR A 115 4.58 -11.22 9.42
C TYR A 115 4.30 -11.52 10.89
N ASP A 116 5.29 -11.36 11.76
CA ASP A 116 5.15 -11.59 13.19
C ASP A 116 4.15 -10.61 13.84
N VAL A 117 4.28 -9.32 13.51
CA VAL A 117 3.35 -8.28 13.97
C VAL A 117 1.93 -8.62 13.53
N HIS A 118 1.72 -8.81 12.23
CA HIS A 118 0.43 -9.13 11.66
C HIS A 118 -0.23 -10.34 12.32
N ASN A 119 0.49 -11.46 12.40
CA ASN A 119 -0.07 -12.71 12.91
C ASN A 119 -0.26 -12.70 14.42
N SER A 120 0.53 -11.93 15.17
CA SER A 120 0.28 -11.73 16.60
C SER A 120 -1.08 -11.06 16.84
N ILE A 121 -1.49 -10.13 15.97
CA ILE A 121 -2.78 -9.46 16.02
C ILE A 121 -3.90 -10.39 15.51
N ALA A 122 -3.70 -11.01 14.34
CA ALA A 122 -4.71 -11.87 13.70
C ALA A 122 -5.13 -13.05 14.59
N ARG A 123 -4.21 -13.60 15.40
CA ARG A 123 -4.52 -14.69 16.35
C ARG A 123 -5.31 -14.25 17.59
N ARG A 124 -5.22 -12.97 17.98
CA ARG A 124 -5.86 -12.43 19.18
C ARG A 124 -7.29 -11.95 18.93
N ASP A 125 -7.62 -11.59 17.68
CA ASP A 125 -8.88 -10.91 17.38
C ASP A 125 -10.00 -11.88 16.97
N ASN A 126 -10.99 -12.06 17.84
CA ASN A 126 -12.15 -12.89 17.60
C ASN A 126 -13.28 -12.04 16.96
N LYS A 127 -13.21 -11.89 15.63
CA LYS A 127 -14.25 -11.40 14.69
C LYS A 127 -15.43 -10.59 15.29
N SER A 128 -15.23 -9.30 15.53
CA SER A 128 -16.32 -8.32 15.66
C SER A 128 -16.46 -7.48 14.39
N LYS A 129 -17.71 -7.29 13.93
CA LYS A 129 -18.08 -6.51 12.72
C LYS A 129 -17.61 -5.05 12.74
N TYR A 130 -17.30 -4.50 13.91
CA TYR A 130 -16.81 -3.12 14.07
C TYR A 130 -15.29 -2.99 13.97
N LEU A 131 -14.53 -4.09 13.94
CA LEU A 131 -13.07 -4.06 13.90
C LEU A 131 -12.50 -3.37 12.66
N PRO A 132 -13.01 -3.58 11.42
CA PRO A 132 -12.38 -2.96 10.26
C PRO A 132 -12.48 -1.43 10.27
N SER A 133 -13.65 -0.86 10.58
CA SER A 133 -13.81 0.59 10.68
C SER A 133 -12.94 1.20 11.78
N ILE A 134 -12.86 0.54 12.94
CA ILE A 134 -12.02 1.01 14.06
C ILE A 134 -10.54 0.89 13.70
N ALA A 135 -10.13 -0.17 13.00
CA ALA A 135 -8.76 -0.38 12.58
C ALA A 135 -8.30 0.69 11.58
N VAL A 136 -9.12 1.00 10.58
CA VAL A 136 -8.84 2.06 9.61
C VAL A 136 -8.84 3.43 10.29
N TYR A 137 -9.81 3.71 11.17
CA TYR A 137 -9.83 4.94 11.95
C TYR A 137 -8.55 5.12 12.79
N ARG A 138 -8.11 4.07 13.49
CA ARG A 138 -6.85 4.11 14.27
C ARG A 138 -5.63 4.32 13.38
N PHE A 139 -5.59 3.69 12.21
CA PHE A 139 -4.52 3.94 11.25
C PHE A 139 -4.50 5.42 10.84
N ILE A 140 -5.66 5.99 10.50
CA ILE A 140 -5.79 7.41 10.12
C ILE A 140 -5.40 8.36 11.26
N GLU A 141 -5.76 8.03 12.50
CA GLU A 141 -5.46 8.87 13.66
C GLU A 141 -3.98 8.77 14.10
N GLU A 142 -3.44 7.55 14.14
CA GLU A 142 -2.15 7.26 14.78
C GLU A 142 -0.98 7.28 13.78
N ALA A 143 -1.15 6.72 12.57
CA ALA A 143 -0.07 6.54 11.61
C ALA A 143 0.61 7.85 11.16
N PRO A 144 -0.11 8.98 10.98
CA PRO A 144 0.51 10.26 10.61
C PRO A 144 1.55 10.80 11.60
N MET A 145 1.58 10.31 12.84
CA MET A 145 2.58 10.70 13.82
C MET A 145 3.94 10.02 13.59
N TYR A 146 4.04 9.09 12.63
CA TYR A 146 5.21 8.29 12.37
C TYR A 146 5.71 8.47 10.93
N GLY A 147 7.02 8.24 10.73
CA GLY A 147 7.57 8.09 9.38
C GLY A 147 7.15 6.78 8.70
N PRO A 148 7.60 6.53 7.46
CA PRO A 148 7.13 5.40 6.64
C PRO A 148 7.22 4.04 7.31
N SER A 149 8.32 3.75 8.03
CA SER A 149 8.50 2.47 8.72
C SER A 149 7.46 2.25 9.83
N GLY A 150 7.14 3.30 10.60
CA GLY A 150 6.07 3.25 11.60
C GLY A 150 4.69 3.12 10.95
N MET A 151 4.43 3.87 9.88
CA MET A 151 3.18 3.72 9.11
C MET A 151 3.03 2.30 8.56
N MET A 152 4.11 1.67 8.08
CA MET A 152 4.08 0.28 7.60
C MET A 152 3.66 -0.68 8.72
N HIS A 153 4.21 -0.52 9.92
CA HIS A 153 3.83 -1.33 11.07
C HIS A 153 2.34 -1.18 11.40
N HIS A 154 1.84 0.06 11.46
CA HIS A 154 0.43 0.34 11.71
C HIS A 154 -0.49 -0.18 10.58
N ALA A 155 -0.04 -0.14 9.32
CA ALA A 155 -0.77 -0.71 8.20
C ALA A 155 -0.94 -2.22 8.35
N PHE A 156 0.12 -2.96 8.74
CA PHE A 156 0.03 -4.40 8.96
C PHE A 156 -0.82 -4.78 10.18
N VAL A 157 -0.86 -3.95 11.22
CA VAL A 157 -1.83 -4.10 12.32
C VAL A 157 -3.26 -3.87 11.80
N MET A 158 -3.48 -2.86 10.96
CA MET A 158 -4.77 -2.57 10.36
C MET A 158 -5.25 -3.72 9.46
N PHE A 159 -4.38 -4.25 8.59
CA PHE A 159 -4.70 -5.37 7.71
C PHE A 159 -5.10 -6.62 8.49
N ALA A 160 -4.36 -6.95 9.55
CA ALA A 160 -4.69 -8.06 10.45
C ALA A 160 -6.07 -7.91 11.08
N LYS A 161 -6.41 -6.69 11.56
CA LYS A 161 -7.72 -6.39 12.16
C LYS A 161 -8.85 -6.37 11.15
N CYS A 162 -8.55 -6.06 9.90
CA CYS A 162 -9.49 -6.15 8.78
C CYS A 162 -9.67 -7.59 8.29
N GLY A 163 -8.87 -8.55 8.79
CA GLY A 163 -8.94 -9.95 8.39
C GLY A 163 -8.32 -10.23 7.03
N ILE A 164 -7.44 -9.35 6.54
CA ILE A 164 -6.69 -9.55 5.31
C ILE A 164 -5.53 -10.51 5.63
N PRO A 165 -5.41 -11.67 4.97
CA PRO A 165 -4.30 -12.58 5.22
C PRO A 165 -2.97 -11.98 4.77
N PHE A 166 -1.91 -12.15 5.57
CA PHE A 166 -0.58 -11.63 5.25
C PHE A 166 -0.10 -12.10 3.88
N GLU A 167 -0.35 -13.37 3.57
CA GLU A 167 0.05 -14.06 2.35
C GLU A 167 -0.61 -13.46 1.11
N ARG A 168 -1.69 -12.69 1.27
CA ARG A 168 -2.35 -11.98 0.17
C ARG A 168 -1.73 -10.62 -0.12
N ILE A 169 -1.09 -9.96 0.83
CA ILE A 169 -0.69 -8.54 0.67
C ILE A 169 0.36 -8.39 -0.44
N PHE A 170 1.53 -9.01 -0.28
CA PHE A 170 2.64 -8.79 -1.22
C PHE A 170 2.42 -9.34 -2.63
N PRO A 171 1.70 -10.47 -2.85
CA PRO A 171 1.29 -10.85 -4.19
C PRO A 171 0.42 -9.79 -4.89
N HIS A 172 -0.50 -9.15 -4.17
CA HIS A 172 -1.29 -8.05 -4.72
C HIS A 172 -0.47 -6.78 -4.95
N VAL A 173 0.51 -6.48 -4.09
CA VAL A 173 1.50 -5.39 -4.34
C VAL A 173 2.20 -5.60 -5.68
N LYS A 174 2.70 -6.80 -5.95
CA LYS A 174 3.35 -7.11 -7.24
C LYS A 174 2.41 -6.94 -8.42
N ALA A 175 1.19 -7.48 -8.33
CA ALA A 175 0.19 -7.35 -9.38
C ALA A 175 -0.20 -5.88 -9.64
N LYS A 176 -0.33 -5.08 -8.58
CA LYS A 176 -0.65 -3.65 -8.67
C LYS A 176 0.49 -2.83 -9.26
N LEU A 177 1.75 -3.18 -8.96
CA LEU A 177 2.90 -2.56 -9.63
C LEU A 177 2.93 -2.85 -11.14
N GLU A 178 2.64 -4.09 -11.56
CA GLU A 178 2.50 -4.40 -13.00
C GLU A 178 1.34 -3.63 -13.63
N TYR A 179 0.20 -3.53 -12.94
CA TYR A 179 -0.92 -2.69 -13.39
C TYR A 179 -0.51 -1.22 -13.56
N ASN A 180 0.21 -0.65 -12.59
CA ASN A 180 0.63 0.74 -12.62
C ASN A 180 1.58 1.05 -13.77
N LYS A 181 2.42 0.10 -14.21
CA LYS A 181 3.25 0.25 -15.43
C LYS A 181 2.41 0.41 -16.71
N THR A 182 1.16 -0.07 -16.71
CA THR A 182 0.22 0.10 -17.84
C THR A 182 -0.53 1.44 -17.83
N ARG A 183 -0.40 2.23 -16.75
CA ARG A 183 -0.94 3.59 -16.68
C ARG A 183 0.02 4.52 -17.40
N GLY A 184 -0.52 5.43 -18.24
CA GLY A 184 0.31 6.45 -18.87
C GLY A 184 0.92 7.39 -17.82
N ALA A 185 2.05 8.02 -18.15
CA ALA A 185 2.67 9.04 -17.31
C ALA A 185 1.69 10.19 -17.02
N LEU A 186 1.91 10.92 -15.92
CA LEU A 186 1.18 12.15 -15.61
C LEU A 186 1.62 13.29 -16.54
N HIS A 187 1.41 13.16 -17.84
CA HIS A 187 1.50 14.28 -18.77
C HIS A 187 0.20 15.07 -18.75
N GLY A 188 0.12 16.09 -17.89
CA GLY A 188 -0.74 17.25 -18.13
C GLY A 188 -1.98 17.45 -17.26
N LYS A 189 -2.13 16.74 -16.14
CA LYS A 189 -3.12 17.13 -15.11
C LYS A 189 -2.42 17.38 -13.79
N LYS A 190 -1.91 18.61 -13.65
CA LYS A 190 -1.77 19.23 -12.33
C LYS A 190 -3.19 19.41 -11.82
N PHE A 191 -3.57 18.70 -10.76
CA PHE A 191 -4.81 18.98 -10.05
C PHE A 191 -4.67 20.29 -9.28
#